data_AF-A0A1E1MR68-F1
#
_entry.id   AF-A0A1E1MR68-F1
#
_cell.length_a   1.000
_cell.length_b   1.000
_cell.length_c   1.000
_cell.angle_alpha   90.00
_cell.angle_beta   90.00
_cell.angle_gamma   90.00
#
_symmetry.space_group_name_H-M   'P 1'
#
loop_
_entity.id
_entity.type
_entity.pdbx_description
1 polymer ?
#
loop_
_entity_poly.entity_id
_entity_poly.type
_entity_poly.pdbx_seq_one_letter_code
_entity_poly.pdbx_strand_id
1 'polypeptide(L)'
;MSDRLSSPTGIATHPEPYVRLPTAIHTTTLIILHGTSQTGPQLAGLFLPSKFSLPHTVPANVLTAQVTDNKFTLPECFPGCKFVFPTGAPRKTTVFGGQETHAWFDITDFGDRTKGETQMIDGMRESSLYIAELVRNETELLDGKGDGKVVLAGFSQGSAVGLMLLLTGELHRSGFQPGFGGFIGLSGWLPFRRQIEDIIPVNTSRYICGGIAAGDIDTKRVAATAYIRRLLELDVTNDEWRPSAHYLDAPIFLGHGEMDIKVQFQWGVEMKEVLKKLDIDASFNSYPRLHHWIDEQEMEDVAGFLGTVWQGET
;
A
#
# COMPACT_ATOMS: atom_id res chain seq x y z
N MET A 1 19.70 11.74 38.27
CA MET A 1 18.93 10.49 38.15
C MET A 1 17.48 10.90 38.06
N SER A 2 16.92 10.87 36.85
CA SER A 2 15.53 11.27 36.59
C SER A 2 14.91 10.12 35.82
N ASP A 3 13.95 9.47 36.46
CA ASP A 3 13.15 8.39 35.95
C ASP A 3 12.37 8.86 34.72
N ARG A 4 12.51 8.13 33.61
CA ARG A 4 11.60 8.25 32.48
C ARG A 4 10.28 7.61 32.88
N LEU A 5 9.32 8.47 33.19
CA LEU A 5 7.91 8.13 33.19
C LEU A 5 7.53 7.57 31.81
N SER A 6 7.27 6.27 31.78
CA SER A 6 6.55 5.58 30.71
C SER A 6 5.17 6.20 30.54
N SER A 7 4.84 6.65 29.33
CA SER A 7 3.52 7.17 28.99
C SER A 7 2.46 6.06 28.99
N PRO A 8 1.25 6.27 29.55
CA PRO A 8 0.25 5.20 29.76
C PRO A 8 -0.63 4.89 28.53
N THR A 9 -0.25 5.35 27.34
CA THR A 9 -0.92 5.02 26.07
C THR A 9 0.17 4.65 25.06
N GLY A 10 0.35 3.35 24.82
CA GLY A 10 1.43 2.84 23.98
C GLY A 10 1.21 3.16 22.51
N ILE A 11 1.46 4.40 22.09
CA ILE A 11 1.56 4.76 20.67
C ILE A 11 2.85 4.12 20.16
N ALA A 12 2.75 3.18 19.22
CA ALA A 12 3.92 2.58 18.59
C ALA A 12 4.79 3.68 17.95
N THR A 13 6.05 3.76 18.36
CA THR A 13 6.99 4.74 17.79
C THR A 13 7.67 4.15 16.57
N HIS A 14 7.21 4.56 15.39
CA HIS A 14 7.86 4.25 14.13
C HIS A 14 9.18 5.02 14.00
N PRO A 15 10.27 4.38 13.49
CA PRO A 15 11.49 5.10 13.15
C PRO A 15 11.25 6.15 12.07
N GLU A 16 12.08 7.20 12.07
CA GLU A 16 12.07 8.22 11.02
C GLU A 16 12.25 7.58 9.62
N PRO A 17 11.43 7.96 8.63
CA PRO A 17 11.56 7.46 7.27
C PRO A 17 12.92 7.79 6.65
N TYR A 18 13.44 6.86 5.84
CA TYR A 18 14.51 7.22 4.91
C TYR A 18 13.91 8.02 3.76
N VAL A 19 14.49 9.17 3.45
CA VAL A 19 14.00 10.07 2.41
C VAL A 19 15.08 10.31 1.38
N ARG A 20 14.76 10.07 0.10
CA ARG A 20 15.53 10.58 -1.03
C ARG A 20 14.81 11.81 -1.58
N LEU A 21 15.45 12.97 -1.44
CA LEU A 21 14.94 14.22 -1.98
C LEU A 21 14.95 14.21 -3.53
N PRO A 22 14.01 14.93 -4.17
CA PRO A 22 14.02 15.11 -5.62
C PRO A 22 15.25 15.89 -6.07
N THR A 23 15.64 15.71 -7.33
CA THR A 23 16.73 16.45 -7.98
C THR A 23 16.23 17.65 -8.79
N ALA A 24 14.92 17.73 -9.03
CA ALA A 24 14.20 18.89 -9.55
C ALA A 24 13.22 19.44 -8.49
N ILE A 25 12.35 20.36 -8.91
CA ILE A 25 11.26 20.86 -8.06
C ILE A 25 10.40 19.67 -7.59
N HIS A 26 10.06 19.65 -6.31
CA HIS A 26 9.21 18.60 -5.73
C HIS A 26 7.78 18.73 -6.29
N THR A 27 7.34 17.71 -7.02
CA THR A 27 6.02 17.70 -7.67
C THR A 27 5.21 16.44 -7.36
N THR A 28 5.90 15.34 -7.03
CA THR A 28 5.29 14.05 -6.68
C THR A 28 5.98 13.41 -5.48
N THR A 29 5.27 12.52 -4.79
CA THR A 29 5.86 11.68 -3.74
C THR A 29 5.51 10.21 -3.95
N LEU A 30 6.50 9.34 -3.83
CA LEU A 30 6.32 7.89 -3.79
C LEU A 30 6.72 7.36 -2.41
N ILE A 31 5.74 6.86 -1.65
CA ILE A 31 5.96 6.24 -0.33
C ILE A 31 6.03 4.72 -0.53
N ILE A 32 7.10 4.04 -0.09
CA ILE A 32 7.30 2.60 -0.35
C ILE A 32 7.47 1.82 0.95
N LEU A 33 6.51 0.95 1.23
CA LEU A 33 6.45 0.12 2.43
C LEU A 33 7.25 -1.18 2.24
N HIS A 34 8.16 -1.49 3.16
CA HIS A 34 9.03 -2.66 3.08
C HIS A 34 8.34 -3.99 3.45
N GLY A 35 8.96 -5.10 3.08
CA GLY A 35 8.54 -6.44 3.50
C GLY A 35 9.01 -6.80 4.91
N THR A 36 8.61 -7.97 5.43
CA THR A 36 8.99 -8.38 6.79
C THR A 36 10.51 -8.48 6.97
N SER A 37 11.00 -8.06 8.14
CA SER A 37 12.42 -8.11 8.54
C SER A 37 13.36 -7.26 7.69
N GLN A 38 12.83 -6.21 7.08
CA GLN A 38 13.60 -5.14 6.44
C GLN A 38 13.32 -3.81 7.16
N THR A 39 14.08 -2.79 6.80
CA THR A 39 13.83 -1.39 7.16
C THR A 39 13.68 -0.53 5.93
N GLY A 40 13.14 0.68 6.08
CA GLY A 40 13.07 1.67 5.01
C GLY A 40 14.42 1.90 4.30
N PRO A 41 15.52 2.19 5.02
CA PRO A 41 16.86 2.31 4.42
C PRO A 41 17.33 1.07 3.64
N GLN A 42 17.04 -0.14 4.15
CA GLN A 42 17.43 -1.38 3.47
C GLN A 42 16.66 -1.58 2.16
N LEU A 43 15.35 -1.29 2.15
CA LEU A 43 14.57 -1.34 0.92
C LEU A 43 15.05 -0.27 -0.07
N ALA A 44 15.30 0.95 0.41
CA ALA A 44 15.79 2.05 -0.43
C ALA A 44 17.10 1.68 -1.15
N GLY A 45 18.04 1.06 -0.45
CA GLY A 45 19.31 0.61 -1.00
C GLY A 45 19.20 -0.48 -2.09
N LEU A 46 18.05 -1.15 -2.20
CA LEU A 46 17.78 -2.19 -3.19
C LEU A 46 16.87 -1.70 -4.30
N PHE A 47 15.86 -0.89 -3.95
CA PHE A 47 14.85 -0.39 -4.87
C PHE A 47 15.35 0.76 -5.74
N LEU A 48 15.98 1.79 -5.14
CA LEU A 48 16.43 2.98 -5.88
C LEU A 48 17.47 2.71 -6.99
N PRO A 49 18.45 1.81 -6.83
CA PRO A 49 19.42 1.52 -7.88
C PRO A 49 18.91 0.49 -8.92
N SER A 50 17.69 -0.02 -8.77
CA SER A 50 17.13 -1.01 -9.71
C SER A 50 16.95 -0.37 -11.09
N LYS A 51 17.62 -0.97 -12.08
CA LYS A 51 17.65 -0.50 -13.46
C LYS A 51 16.66 -1.26 -14.32
N PHE A 52 15.92 -0.53 -15.14
CA PHE A 52 14.95 -1.08 -16.08
C PHE A 52 14.96 -0.36 -17.42
N SER A 53 14.39 -1.01 -18.43
CA SER A 53 14.23 -0.43 -19.77
C SER A 53 13.09 0.59 -19.73
N LEU A 54 13.21 1.72 -20.43
CA LEU A 54 12.15 2.73 -20.41
C LEU A 54 10.86 2.18 -21.03
N PRO A 55 9.71 2.41 -20.40
CA PRO A 55 8.43 2.14 -21.03
C PRO A 55 8.32 2.97 -22.32
N HIS A 56 7.75 2.40 -23.37
CA HIS A 56 7.46 3.13 -24.62
C HIS A 56 6.57 4.38 -24.43
N THR A 57 5.96 4.55 -23.26
CA THR A 57 5.05 5.64 -22.89
C THR A 57 5.74 6.83 -22.21
N VAL A 58 7.00 6.73 -21.78
CA VAL A 58 7.74 7.85 -21.19
C VAL A 58 8.44 8.63 -22.32
N PRO A 59 8.14 9.93 -22.52
CA PRO A 59 8.67 10.65 -23.67
C PRO A 59 10.19 10.88 -23.57
N ALA A 60 10.86 10.78 -24.73
CA ALA A 60 12.31 10.80 -24.86
C ALA A 60 12.99 12.13 -24.40
N ASN A 61 12.20 13.18 -24.12
CA ASN A 61 12.68 14.48 -23.66
C ASN A 61 13.07 14.51 -22.16
N VAL A 62 12.77 13.45 -21.40
CA VAL A 62 13.16 13.32 -19.97
C VAL A 62 14.65 12.94 -19.81
N LEU A 63 15.33 12.59 -20.91
CA LEU A 63 16.70 12.08 -20.90
C LEU A 63 17.75 13.21 -20.88
N THR A 64 18.37 13.46 -19.72
CA THR A 64 19.46 14.44 -19.58
C THR A 64 20.86 13.83 -19.46
N ALA A 65 21.00 12.50 -19.42
CA ALA A 65 22.30 11.84 -19.22
C ALA A 65 22.73 11.02 -20.44
N GLN A 66 24.03 11.01 -20.74
CA GLN A 66 24.63 10.14 -21.75
C GLN A 66 24.39 8.68 -21.38
N VAL A 67 23.54 8.00 -22.15
CA VAL A 67 23.11 6.64 -21.87
C VAL A 67 24.03 5.66 -22.61
N THR A 68 24.78 4.84 -21.88
CA THR A 68 25.59 3.77 -22.49
C THR A 68 24.87 2.43 -22.58
N ASP A 69 23.70 2.25 -21.95
CA ASP A 69 23.04 0.92 -21.83
C ASP A 69 21.49 0.89 -21.96
N ASN A 70 20.83 1.98 -22.37
CA ASN A 70 19.36 2.12 -22.45
C ASN A 70 18.55 1.72 -21.19
N LYS A 71 19.18 1.71 -20.01
CA LYS A 71 18.51 1.40 -18.74
C LYS A 71 18.53 2.58 -17.77
N PHE A 72 17.48 2.70 -16.98
CA PHE A 72 17.18 3.82 -16.12
C PHE A 72 16.70 3.36 -14.76
N THR A 73 16.83 4.23 -13.76
CA THR A 73 16.25 4.07 -12.44
C THR A 73 15.01 4.94 -12.30
N LEU A 74 14.12 4.62 -11.35
CA LEU A 74 12.94 5.46 -11.09
C LEU A 74 13.31 6.92 -10.77
N PRO A 75 14.35 7.22 -9.98
CA PRO A 75 14.72 8.60 -9.73
C PRO A 75 15.26 9.36 -10.94
N GLU A 76 15.82 8.66 -11.94
CA GLU A 76 16.21 9.26 -13.22
C GLU A 76 14.98 9.55 -14.10
N CYS A 77 13.96 8.68 -14.03
CA CYS A 77 12.71 8.87 -14.78
C CYS A 77 11.82 9.98 -14.19
N PHE A 78 11.89 10.19 -12.87
CA PHE A 78 11.02 11.11 -12.13
C PHE A 78 11.84 12.07 -11.25
N PRO A 79 12.55 13.06 -11.84
CA PRO A 79 13.46 13.93 -11.10
C PRO A 79 12.76 14.83 -10.07
N GLY A 80 11.46 15.11 -10.24
CA GLY A 80 10.63 15.85 -9.28
C GLY A 80 10.02 15.00 -8.16
N CYS A 81 10.24 13.67 -8.19
CA CYS A 81 9.69 12.75 -7.21
C CYS A 81 10.55 12.68 -5.94
N LYS A 82 9.90 12.91 -4.80
CA LYS A 82 10.43 12.57 -3.47
C LYS A 82 10.13 11.10 -3.17
N PHE A 83 11.15 10.32 -2.79
CA PHE A 83 10.95 8.93 -2.39
C PHE A 83 11.05 8.80 -0.88
N VAL A 84 10.04 8.19 -0.26
CA VAL A 84 9.92 8.04 1.18
C VAL A 84 9.81 6.56 1.53
N PHE A 85 10.72 6.08 2.37
CA PHE A 85 10.79 4.68 2.79
C PHE A 85 10.61 4.63 4.31
N PRO A 86 9.36 4.56 4.81
CA PRO A 86 9.10 4.45 6.23
C PRO A 86 9.52 3.06 6.76
N THR A 87 9.65 2.95 8.09
CA THR A 87 9.99 1.69 8.76
C THR A 87 8.87 1.28 9.71
N GLY A 88 8.47 0.00 9.66
CA GLY A 88 7.53 -0.58 10.61
C GLY A 88 8.05 -0.48 12.04
N ALA A 89 7.15 -0.34 13.01
CA ALA A 89 7.52 -0.24 14.41
C ALA A 89 8.30 -1.49 14.86
N PRO A 90 9.28 -1.35 15.76
CA PRO A 90 9.94 -2.51 16.36
C PRO A 90 8.91 -3.33 17.14
N ARG A 91 8.84 -4.64 16.86
CA ARG A 91 7.95 -5.56 17.56
C ARG A 91 8.46 -6.99 17.51
N LYS A 92 8.01 -7.78 18.48
CA LYS A 92 8.24 -9.23 18.47
C LYS A 92 7.48 -9.86 17.32
N THR A 93 8.18 -10.62 16.50
CA THR A 93 7.59 -11.32 15.35
C THR A 93 7.56 -12.82 15.59
N THR A 94 6.35 -13.37 15.62
CA THR A 94 6.09 -14.76 15.99
C THR A 94 6.76 -15.74 15.04
N VAL A 95 6.70 -15.48 13.73
CA VAL A 95 7.31 -16.33 12.70
C VAL A 95 8.85 -16.41 12.81
N PHE A 96 9.49 -15.45 13.49
CA PHE A 96 10.92 -15.46 13.80
C PHE A 96 11.22 -15.89 15.24
N GLY A 97 10.34 -16.70 15.85
CA GLY A 97 10.52 -17.19 17.20
C GLY A 97 10.40 -16.10 18.27
N GLY A 98 9.65 -15.03 18.00
CA GLY A 98 9.43 -13.92 18.92
C GLY A 98 10.61 -12.93 19.01
N GLN A 99 11.55 -12.99 18.07
CA GLN A 99 12.62 -12.00 17.95
C GLN A 99 12.06 -10.61 17.65
N GLU A 100 12.72 -9.57 18.14
CA GLU A 100 12.36 -8.19 17.81
C GLU A 100 12.86 -7.82 16.41
N THR A 101 11.94 -7.41 15.55
CA THR A 101 12.21 -7.00 14.18
C THR A 101 11.36 -5.77 13.82
N HIS A 102 11.67 -5.11 12.72
CA HIS A 102 10.79 -4.08 12.15
C HIS A 102 9.72 -4.73 11.27
N ALA A 103 8.44 -4.53 11.62
CA ALA A 103 7.31 -5.14 10.93
C ALA A 103 6.05 -4.27 11.02
N TRP A 104 5.17 -4.37 10.01
CA TRP A 104 3.90 -3.64 9.96
C TRP A 104 2.80 -4.31 10.77
N PHE A 105 2.89 -5.62 11.00
CA PHE A 105 2.01 -6.40 11.86
C PHE A 105 2.69 -7.73 12.17
N ASP A 106 2.20 -8.47 13.17
CA ASP A 106 2.81 -9.76 13.52
C ASP A 106 2.39 -10.84 12.52
N ILE A 107 3.35 -11.60 12.00
CA ILE A 107 3.10 -12.77 11.15
C ILE A 107 3.38 -14.00 11.99
N THR A 108 2.42 -14.92 12.03
CA THR A 108 2.56 -16.18 12.78
C THR A 108 3.15 -17.29 11.92
N ASP A 109 2.79 -17.39 10.65
CA ASP A 109 3.18 -18.50 9.76
C ASP A 109 3.38 -17.96 8.32
N PHE A 110 4.54 -18.25 7.71
CA PHE A 110 4.81 -17.87 6.30
C PHE A 110 4.15 -18.82 5.29
N GLY A 111 3.84 -20.06 5.67
CA GLY A 111 3.23 -21.06 4.80
C GLY A 111 1.70 -20.99 4.77
N ASP A 112 1.09 -20.38 5.78
CA ASP A 112 -0.36 -20.22 5.89
C ASP A 112 -0.74 -18.82 6.41
N ARG A 113 -1.08 -17.92 5.48
CA ARG A 113 -1.51 -16.55 5.78
C ARG A 113 -2.79 -16.44 6.63
N THR A 114 -3.51 -17.54 6.86
CA THR A 114 -4.74 -17.56 7.68
C THR A 114 -4.48 -17.93 9.14
N LYS A 115 -3.26 -18.33 9.50
CA LYS A 115 -2.90 -18.57 10.89
C LYS A 115 -2.44 -17.28 11.56
N GLY A 116 -3.02 -17.01 12.73
CA GLY A 116 -2.64 -15.87 13.55
C GLY A 116 -3.19 -14.53 13.05
N GLU A 117 -4.32 -14.53 12.34
CA GLU A 117 -4.89 -13.28 11.83
C GLU A 117 -5.26 -12.28 12.93
N THR A 118 -5.67 -12.77 14.10
CA THR A 118 -5.93 -11.92 15.28
C THR A 118 -4.69 -11.18 15.76
N GLN A 119 -3.50 -11.76 15.63
CA GLN A 119 -2.23 -11.14 16.01
C GLN A 119 -1.82 -10.03 15.03
N MET A 120 -2.42 -9.99 13.83
CA MET A 120 -2.18 -8.91 12.87
C MET A 120 -2.91 -7.61 13.25
N ILE A 121 -4.01 -7.67 14.00
CA ILE A 121 -4.98 -6.58 14.18
C ILE A 121 -4.33 -5.31 14.75
N ASP A 122 -3.66 -5.41 15.92
CA ASP A 122 -3.08 -4.25 16.59
C ASP A 122 -2.03 -3.56 15.71
N GLY A 123 -1.11 -4.36 15.16
CA GLY A 123 -0.07 -3.85 14.30
C GLY A 123 -0.60 -3.21 13.02
N MET A 124 -1.66 -3.79 12.45
CA MET A 124 -2.30 -3.29 11.24
C MET A 124 -3.05 -1.98 11.49
N ARG A 125 -3.76 -1.86 12.63
CA ARG A 125 -4.37 -0.60 13.08
C ARG A 125 -3.31 0.49 13.20
N GLU A 126 -2.27 0.25 13.99
CA GLU A 126 -1.20 1.22 14.24
C GLU A 126 -0.52 1.67 12.95
N SER A 127 -0.16 0.70 12.10
CA SER A 127 0.52 0.98 10.83
C SER A 127 -0.39 1.74 9.86
N SER A 128 -1.68 1.41 9.79
CA SER A 128 -2.63 2.11 8.92
C SER A 128 -2.74 3.59 9.31
N LEU A 129 -2.85 3.88 10.62
CA LEU A 129 -2.89 5.26 11.12
C LEU A 129 -1.60 6.01 10.84
N TYR A 130 -0.44 5.39 11.09
CA TYR A 130 0.86 5.99 10.81
C TYR A 130 1.08 6.27 9.31
N ILE A 131 0.72 5.33 8.44
CA ILE A 131 0.87 5.51 6.99
C ILE A 131 -0.12 6.57 6.48
N ALA A 132 -1.34 6.62 7.01
CA ALA A 132 -2.31 7.66 6.66
C ALA A 132 -1.79 9.08 7.03
N GLU A 133 -1.21 9.22 8.23
CA GLU A 133 -0.52 10.44 8.66
C GLU A 133 0.63 10.81 7.71
N LEU A 134 1.44 9.84 7.31
CA LEU A 134 2.56 10.07 6.40
C LEU A 134 2.09 10.51 5.01
N VAL A 135 1.08 9.86 4.44
CA VAL A 135 0.47 10.25 3.15
C VAL A 135 -0.06 11.69 3.22
N ARG A 136 -0.73 12.06 4.31
CA ARG A 136 -1.19 13.44 4.54
C ARG A 136 -0.03 14.42 4.53
N ASN A 137 0.98 14.18 5.37
CA ASN A 137 2.11 15.10 5.52
C ASN A 137 2.83 15.30 4.17
N GLU A 138 3.01 14.24 3.38
CA GLU A 138 3.61 14.33 2.06
C GLU A 138 2.74 15.05 1.03
N THR A 139 1.41 14.97 1.16
CA THR A 139 0.48 15.72 0.31
C THR A 139 0.54 17.22 0.61
N GLU A 140 0.64 17.61 1.88
CA GLU A 140 0.74 19.00 2.32
C GLU A 140 2.02 19.69 1.84
N LEU A 141 3.11 18.94 1.67
CA LEU A 141 4.38 19.44 1.14
C LEU A 141 4.33 19.81 -0.35
N LEU A 142 3.26 19.47 -1.07
CA LEU A 142 3.09 19.74 -2.50
C LEU A 142 2.36 21.07 -2.78
N ASP A 143 2.35 22.01 -1.82
CA ASP A 143 1.87 23.39 -1.97
C ASP A 143 0.45 23.51 -2.57
N GLY A 144 -0.46 22.63 -2.16
CA GLY A 144 -1.85 22.62 -2.66
C GLY A 144 -2.01 22.08 -4.10
N LYS A 145 -0.95 21.48 -4.66
CA LYS A 145 -0.95 20.73 -5.93
C LYS A 145 -0.77 19.23 -5.71
N GLY A 146 -1.00 18.76 -4.49
CA GLY A 146 -0.85 17.36 -4.11
C GLY A 146 -1.88 16.44 -4.74
N ASP A 147 -2.90 16.98 -5.39
CA ASP A 147 -4.00 16.22 -5.97
C ASP A 147 -3.51 15.19 -7.01
N GLY A 148 -3.68 13.91 -6.69
CA GLY A 148 -3.22 12.77 -7.49
C GLY A 148 -1.70 12.60 -7.55
N LYS A 149 -0.92 13.26 -6.68
CA LYS A 149 0.55 13.31 -6.77
C LYS A 149 1.28 12.46 -5.72
N VAL A 150 0.58 11.92 -4.73
CA VAL A 150 1.15 10.98 -3.76
C VAL A 150 0.71 9.55 -4.08
N VAL A 151 1.68 8.68 -4.40
CA VAL A 151 1.45 7.24 -4.62
C VAL A 151 1.99 6.45 -3.45
N LEU A 152 1.20 5.47 -2.98
CA LEU A 152 1.63 4.50 -1.99
C LEU A 152 2.02 3.20 -2.70
N ALA A 153 3.19 2.68 -2.39
CA ALA A 153 3.67 1.39 -2.85
C ALA A 153 3.99 0.49 -1.66
N GLY A 154 3.91 -0.82 -1.84
CA GLY A 154 4.31 -1.76 -0.81
C GLY A 154 4.82 -3.07 -1.39
N PHE A 155 5.83 -3.65 -0.76
CA PHE A 155 6.36 -4.97 -1.08
C PHE A 155 6.00 -5.97 0.02
N SER A 156 5.50 -7.16 -0.33
CA SER A 156 5.23 -8.25 0.63
C SER A 156 4.30 -7.78 1.77
N GLN A 157 4.75 -7.81 3.03
CA GLN A 157 3.99 -7.29 4.16
C GLN A 157 3.58 -5.81 3.99
N GLY A 158 4.43 -4.99 3.36
CA GLY A 158 4.15 -3.61 3.00
C GLY A 158 2.97 -3.50 2.02
N SER A 159 2.88 -4.40 1.04
CA SER A 159 1.73 -4.46 0.13
C SER A 159 0.45 -4.81 0.88
N ALA A 160 0.52 -5.75 1.81
CA ALA A 160 -0.63 -6.20 2.58
C ALA A 160 -1.20 -5.09 3.48
N VAL A 161 -0.35 -4.36 4.21
CA VAL A 161 -0.81 -3.24 5.05
C VAL A 161 -1.26 -2.05 4.22
N GLY A 162 -0.61 -1.77 3.09
CA GLY A 162 -1.00 -0.70 2.17
C GLY A 162 -2.40 -0.93 1.61
N LEU A 163 -2.71 -2.14 1.17
CA LEU A 163 -4.05 -2.48 0.68
C LEU A 163 -5.11 -2.41 1.79
N MET A 164 -4.79 -2.92 2.99
CA MET A 164 -5.70 -2.82 4.14
C MET A 164 -5.99 -1.37 4.50
N LEU A 165 -4.99 -0.48 4.48
CA LEU A 165 -5.18 0.96 4.67
C LEU A 165 -6.20 1.52 3.67
N LEU A 166 -6.11 1.19 2.38
CA LEU A 166 -7.11 1.67 1.41
C LEU A 166 -8.52 1.22 1.80
N LEU A 167 -8.69 -0.07 2.09
CA LEU A 167 -10.00 -0.66 2.41
C LEU A 167 -10.61 -0.12 3.73
N THR A 168 -9.78 0.38 4.66
CA THR A 168 -10.28 1.08 5.86
C THR A 168 -10.97 2.41 5.55
N GLY A 169 -10.70 2.99 4.37
CA GLY A 169 -11.14 4.32 3.99
C GLY A 169 -10.51 5.46 4.83
N GLU A 170 -9.45 5.20 5.60
CA GLU A 170 -8.88 6.21 6.51
C GLU A 170 -8.29 7.42 5.77
N LEU A 171 -7.75 7.22 4.56
CA LEU A 171 -7.32 8.32 3.69
C LEU A 171 -8.49 9.23 3.28
N HIS A 172 -9.66 8.64 2.96
CA HIS A 172 -10.89 9.40 2.66
C HIS A 172 -11.43 10.09 3.90
N ARG A 173 -11.50 9.37 5.02
CA ARG A 173 -11.96 9.89 6.31
C ARG A 173 -11.14 11.08 6.79
N SER A 174 -9.83 11.04 6.56
CA SER A 174 -8.92 12.13 6.91
C SER A 174 -9.03 13.35 5.97
N GLY A 175 -9.85 13.29 4.91
CA GLY A 175 -10.10 14.42 4.00
C GLY A 175 -9.21 14.48 2.76
N PHE A 176 -8.43 13.45 2.44
CA PHE A 176 -7.36 13.49 1.43
C PHE A 176 -7.67 12.80 0.10
N GLN A 177 -8.93 12.80 -0.31
CA GLN A 177 -9.34 12.13 -1.54
C GLN A 177 -8.91 12.74 -2.86
N PRO A 178 -8.76 14.07 -3.01
CA PRO A 178 -8.19 14.58 -4.24
C PRO A 178 -6.67 14.33 -4.32
N GLY A 179 -5.97 14.10 -3.18
CA GLY A 179 -4.50 13.92 -3.04
C GLY A 179 -3.90 12.56 -3.42
N PHE A 180 -4.67 11.48 -3.29
CA PHE A 180 -4.14 10.12 -3.45
C PHE A 180 -4.09 9.69 -4.93
N GLY A 181 -2.88 9.52 -5.47
CA GLY A 181 -2.66 9.20 -6.88
C GLY A 181 -2.90 7.74 -7.24
N GLY A 182 -2.69 6.80 -6.31
CA GLY A 182 -2.87 5.38 -6.57
C GLY A 182 -2.04 4.49 -5.67
N PHE A 183 -2.20 3.18 -5.87
CA PHE A 183 -1.51 2.15 -5.09
C PHE A 183 -0.76 1.15 -5.95
N ILE A 184 0.43 0.76 -5.50
CA ILE A 184 1.26 -0.29 -6.10
C ILE A 184 1.50 -1.38 -5.06
N GLY A 185 0.96 -2.58 -5.29
CA GLY A 185 1.21 -3.76 -4.46
C GLY A 185 2.12 -4.76 -5.16
N LEU A 186 3.30 -5.03 -4.61
CA LEU A 186 4.28 -5.97 -5.17
C LEU A 186 4.42 -7.20 -4.28
N SER A 187 4.25 -8.40 -4.86
CA SER A 187 4.35 -9.69 -4.17
C SER A 187 3.54 -9.74 -2.86
N GLY A 188 2.31 -9.23 -2.90
CA GLY A 188 1.45 -8.99 -1.75
C GLY A 188 0.33 -10.01 -1.56
N TRP A 189 -0.46 -9.83 -0.49
CA TRP A 189 -1.67 -10.61 -0.24
C TRP A 189 -2.71 -9.77 0.47
N LEU A 190 -3.97 -10.21 0.47
CA LEU A 190 -5.05 -9.61 1.24
C LEU A 190 -5.19 -10.31 2.61
N PRO A 191 -4.86 -9.66 3.74
CA PRO A 191 -5.20 -10.16 5.07
C PRO A 191 -6.71 -10.27 5.27
N PHE A 192 -7.17 -11.23 6.08
CA PHE A 192 -8.60 -11.43 6.37
C PHE A 192 -9.46 -11.67 5.11
N ARG A 193 -8.85 -12.19 4.04
CA ARG A 193 -9.50 -12.40 2.74
C ARG A 193 -10.83 -13.16 2.88
N ARG A 194 -10.87 -14.25 3.67
CA ARG A 194 -12.08 -15.08 3.82
C ARG A 194 -13.22 -14.27 4.39
N GLN A 195 -12.93 -13.53 5.45
CA GLN A 195 -13.89 -12.71 6.17
C GLN A 195 -14.38 -11.55 5.30
N ILE A 196 -13.48 -10.90 4.56
CA ILE A 196 -13.83 -9.85 3.60
C ILE A 196 -14.67 -10.42 2.46
N GLU A 197 -14.40 -11.64 2.00
CA GLU A 197 -15.19 -12.28 0.95
C GLU A 197 -16.59 -12.67 1.44
N ASP A 198 -16.71 -13.18 2.67
CA ASP A 198 -17.97 -13.64 3.27
C ASP A 198 -18.99 -12.51 3.49
N ILE A 199 -18.52 -11.27 3.67
CA ILE A 199 -19.40 -10.10 3.82
C ILE A 199 -19.88 -9.52 2.48
N ILE A 200 -19.26 -9.89 1.36
CA ILE A 200 -19.67 -9.38 0.04
C ILE A 200 -21.00 -10.05 -0.28
N PRO A 201 -22.12 -9.30 -0.36
CA PRO A 201 -23.42 -9.90 -0.56
C PRO A 201 -23.45 -10.70 -1.86
N VAL A 202 -23.56 -12.03 -1.74
CA VAL A 202 -23.82 -12.93 -2.87
C VAL A 202 -25.32 -12.88 -3.11
N ASN A 203 -25.79 -11.98 -3.98
CA ASN A 203 -27.18 -11.88 -4.47
C ASN A 203 -28.20 -12.83 -3.80
N THR A 204 -28.79 -12.47 -2.65
CA THR A 204 -30.17 -12.78 -2.28
C THR A 204 -30.54 -12.20 -0.91
N SER A 205 -31.45 -11.23 -0.93
CA SER A 205 -32.54 -11.03 0.04
C SER A 205 -32.35 -11.62 1.43
N ARG A 206 -31.54 -11.00 2.29
CA ARG A 206 -31.75 -11.01 3.76
C ARG A 206 -30.79 -10.04 4.45
N TYR A 207 -31.40 -9.15 5.24
CA TYR A 207 -30.82 -8.01 5.97
C TYR A 207 -30.47 -6.84 5.03
N ILE A 208 -31.18 -5.71 5.05
CA ILE A 208 -31.24 -4.75 6.18
C ILE A 208 -32.61 -4.05 6.26
N CYS A 209 -33.01 -3.75 7.51
CA CYS A 209 -34.03 -2.78 7.86
C CYS A 209 -33.63 -1.39 7.32
N GLY A 210 -34.30 -0.92 6.27
CA GLY A 210 -34.06 0.39 5.67
C GLY A 210 -33.55 0.35 4.23
N GLY A 211 -34.40 -0.11 3.30
CA GLY A 211 -34.56 0.51 1.98
C GLY A 211 -33.39 0.66 1.00
N ILE A 212 -32.25 -0.02 1.14
CA ILE A 212 -31.17 0.01 0.12
C ILE A 212 -31.07 -1.36 -0.56
N ALA A 213 -31.11 -1.36 -1.90
CA ALA A 213 -31.13 -2.58 -2.70
C ALA A 213 -29.81 -3.36 -2.55
N ALA A 214 -29.91 -4.63 -2.19
CA ALA A 214 -28.78 -5.56 -2.20
C ALA A 214 -28.22 -5.65 -3.63
N GLY A 215 -26.98 -5.20 -3.84
CA GLY A 215 -26.29 -5.34 -5.12
C GLY A 215 -25.57 -4.09 -5.65
N ASP A 216 -25.76 -2.91 -5.04
CA ASP A 216 -25.06 -1.68 -5.45
C ASP A 216 -23.57 -1.69 -5.05
N ILE A 217 -22.70 -1.09 -5.87
CA ILE A 217 -21.24 -0.99 -5.66
C ILE A 217 -20.96 -0.35 -4.29
N ASP A 218 -21.68 0.73 -4.00
CA ASP A 218 -21.64 1.44 -2.73
C ASP A 218 -21.92 0.49 -1.57
N THR A 219 -22.88 -0.43 -1.72
CA THR A 219 -23.22 -1.37 -0.65
C THR A 219 -22.09 -2.35 -0.35
N LYS A 220 -21.36 -2.84 -1.37
CA LYS A 220 -20.26 -3.80 -1.19
C LYS A 220 -19.02 -3.15 -0.58
N ARG A 221 -18.59 -2.02 -1.14
CA ARG A 221 -17.41 -1.28 -0.67
C ARG A 221 -17.65 -0.72 0.74
N VAL A 222 -18.84 -0.17 1.02
CA VAL A 222 -19.22 0.33 2.36
C VAL A 222 -19.24 -0.82 3.38
N ALA A 223 -19.81 -1.99 3.03
CA ALA A 223 -19.83 -3.14 3.92
C ALA A 223 -18.42 -3.64 4.25
N ALA A 224 -17.53 -3.72 3.25
CA ALA A 224 -16.13 -4.08 3.43
C ALA A 224 -15.39 -3.12 4.35
N THR A 225 -15.52 -1.81 4.11
CA THR A 225 -14.94 -0.81 5.00
C THR A 225 -15.47 -0.90 6.40
N ALA A 226 -16.79 -0.96 6.59
CA ALA A 226 -17.38 -1.03 7.92
C ALA A 226 -16.88 -2.26 8.68
N TYR A 227 -16.78 -3.41 8.01
CA TYR A 227 -16.21 -4.62 8.61
C TYR A 227 -14.74 -4.43 9.01
N ILE A 228 -13.91 -3.94 8.10
CA ILE A 228 -12.46 -3.77 8.34
C ILE A 228 -12.20 -2.73 9.42
N ARG A 229 -12.93 -1.61 9.43
CA ARG A 229 -12.81 -0.59 10.48
C ARG A 229 -13.16 -1.15 11.85
N ARG A 230 -14.23 -1.94 11.94
CA ARG A 230 -14.59 -2.62 13.18
C ARG A 230 -13.55 -3.66 13.60
N LEU A 231 -13.05 -4.45 12.65
CA LEU A 231 -12.01 -5.45 12.88
C LEU A 231 -10.72 -4.83 13.42
N LEU A 232 -10.33 -3.67 12.86
CA LEU A 232 -9.14 -2.92 13.27
C LEU A 232 -9.41 -1.91 14.38
N GLU A 233 -10.60 -1.92 15.00
CA GLU A 233 -10.96 -1.00 16.08
C GLU A 233 -10.71 0.49 15.74
N LEU A 234 -11.02 0.87 14.50
CA LEU A 234 -10.89 2.23 13.96
C LEU A 234 -12.19 3.05 14.06
N ASP A 235 -13.25 2.47 14.58
CA ASP A 235 -14.53 3.17 14.76
C ASP A 235 -14.39 4.24 15.84
N VAL A 236 -14.76 5.47 15.49
CA VAL A 236 -14.75 6.62 16.41
C VAL A 236 -16.16 6.87 16.92
N THR A 237 -16.32 6.98 18.24
CA THR A 237 -17.62 7.26 18.86
C THR A 237 -18.20 8.56 18.32
N ASN A 238 -19.47 8.53 17.90
CA ASN A 238 -20.20 9.64 17.28
C ASN A 238 -19.68 10.07 15.90
N ASP A 239 -18.92 9.24 15.21
CA ASP A 239 -18.51 9.52 13.83
C ASP A 239 -19.65 9.26 12.83
N GLU A 240 -20.08 10.31 12.16
CA GLU A 240 -21.07 10.25 11.08
C GLU A 240 -20.44 9.96 9.72
N TRP A 241 -19.11 9.86 9.63
CA TRP A 241 -18.42 9.61 8.38
C TRP A 241 -18.91 8.33 7.69
N ARG A 242 -19.09 8.43 6.36
CA ARG A 242 -19.39 7.29 5.48
C ARG A 242 -18.47 7.37 4.27
N PRO A 243 -17.96 6.23 3.77
CA PRO A 243 -17.22 6.23 2.52
C PRO A 243 -18.13 6.72 1.39
N SER A 244 -17.62 7.61 0.55
CA SER A 244 -18.33 8.01 -0.68
C SER A 244 -18.28 6.87 -1.71
N ALA A 245 -19.03 6.97 -2.81
CA ALA A 245 -18.95 5.98 -3.90
C ALA A 245 -17.52 5.86 -4.49
N HIS A 246 -16.79 6.98 -4.50
CA HIS A 246 -15.55 7.16 -5.25
C HIS A 246 -14.27 6.95 -4.42
N TYR A 247 -14.38 6.59 -3.14
CA TYR A 247 -13.20 6.63 -2.25
C TYR A 247 -12.10 5.59 -2.56
N LEU A 248 -12.40 4.63 -3.44
CA LEU A 248 -11.48 3.58 -3.92
C LEU A 248 -11.35 3.60 -5.46
N ASP A 249 -11.57 4.75 -6.09
CA ASP A 249 -11.43 4.89 -7.55
C ASP A 249 -9.98 5.18 -7.99
N ALA A 250 -9.08 5.46 -7.03
CA ALA A 250 -7.67 5.62 -7.32
C ALA A 250 -7.11 4.31 -7.93
N PRO A 251 -6.32 4.40 -9.00
CA PRO A 251 -5.86 3.22 -9.74
C PRO A 251 -4.96 2.33 -8.87
N ILE A 252 -5.12 1.02 -9.03
CA ILE A 252 -4.31 0.02 -8.34
C ILE A 252 -3.52 -0.81 -9.35
N PHE A 253 -2.22 -0.95 -9.08
CA PHE A 253 -1.33 -1.87 -9.77
C PHE A 253 -0.88 -2.99 -8.83
N LEU A 254 -1.02 -4.23 -9.27
CA LEU A 254 -0.55 -5.41 -8.55
C LEU A 254 0.46 -6.17 -9.42
N GLY A 255 1.69 -6.33 -8.90
CA GLY A 255 2.74 -7.15 -9.50
C GLY A 255 2.99 -8.39 -8.66
N HIS A 256 3.11 -9.57 -9.29
CA HIS A 256 3.42 -10.80 -8.56
C HIS A 256 4.22 -11.80 -9.38
N GLY A 257 5.27 -12.36 -8.79
CA GLY A 257 6.06 -13.42 -9.42
C GLY A 257 5.39 -14.79 -9.36
N GLU A 258 5.34 -15.50 -10.49
CA GLU A 258 4.73 -16.84 -10.56
C GLU A 258 5.55 -17.91 -9.81
N MET A 259 6.83 -17.63 -9.55
CA MET A 259 7.75 -18.50 -8.82
C MET A 259 7.91 -18.08 -7.34
N ASP A 260 7.07 -17.16 -6.86
CA ASP A 260 7.04 -16.78 -5.45
C ASP A 260 6.41 -17.88 -4.60
N ILE A 261 7.24 -18.50 -3.75
CA ILE A 261 6.84 -19.53 -2.79
C ILE A 261 6.71 -18.99 -1.36
N LYS A 262 7.16 -17.76 -1.10
CA LYS A 262 7.12 -17.15 0.23
C LYS A 262 5.79 -16.43 0.44
N VAL A 263 5.38 -15.62 -0.52
CA VAL A 263 4.01 -15.12 -0.65
C VAL A 263 3.47 -15.75 -1.91
N GLN A 264 2.82 -16.91 -1.76
CA GLN A 264 2.44 -17.75 -2.88
C GLN A 264 1.70 -16.94 -3.95
N PHE A 265 2.07 -17.10 -5.23
CA PHE A 265 1.41 -16.40 -6.35
C PHE A 265 -0.12 -16.48 -6.29
N GLN A 266 -0.65 -17.65 -5.91
CA GLN A 266 -2.08 -17.88 -5.73
C GLN A 266 -2.74 -16.90 -4.73
N TRP A 267 -2.00 -16.43 -3.72
CA TRP A 267 -2.50 -15.46 -2.76
C TRP A 267 -2.72 -14.07 -3.36
N GLY A 268 -1.90 -13.68 -4.33
CA GLY A 268 -2.06 -12.48 -5.14
C GLY A 268 -3.24 -12.60 -6.10
N VAL A 269 -3.42 -13.76 -6.74
CA VAL A 269 -4.60 -14.05 -7.57
C VAL A 269 -5.89 -13.96 -6.75
N GLU A 270 -5.94 -14.59 -5.58
CA GLU A 270 -7.09 -14.52 -4.68
C GLU A 270 -7.38 -13.09 -4.19
N MET A 271 -6.33 -12.30 -3.93
CA MET A 271 -6.47 -10.88 -3.58
C MET A 271 -7.14 -10.09 -4.70
N LYS A 272 -6.65 -10.23 -5.94
CA LYS A 272 -7.24 -9.59 -7.12
C LYS A 272 -8.72 -9.96 -7.29
N GLU A 273 -9.08 -11.23 -7.13
CA GLU A 273 -10.46 -11.68 -7.29
C GLU A 273 -11.40 -11.08 -6.23
N VAL A 274 -10.94 -10.89 -4.99
CA VAL A 274 -11.73 -10.18 -3.96
C VAL A 274 -11.88 -8.70 -4.30
N LEU A 275 -10.81 -8.02 -4.75
CA LEU A 275 -10.89 -6.62 -5.18
C LEU A 275 -11.90 -6.43 -6.32
N LYS A 276 -11.89 -7.34 -7.31
CA LYS A 276 -12.88 -7.37 -8.38
C LYS A 276 -14.32 -7.56 -7.86
N LYS A 277 -14.53 -8.41 -6.84
CA LYS A 277 -15.85 -8.59 -6.21
C LYS A 277 -16.34 -7.33 -5.48
N LEU A 278 -15.41 -6.51 -4.98
CA LEU A 278 -15.65 -5.17 -4.41
C LEU A 278 -15.75 -4.08 -5.48
N ASP A 279 -15.71 -4.44 -6.76
CA ASP A 279 -15.70 -3.54 -7.91
C ASP A 279 -14.52 -2.55 -7.91
N ILE A 280 -13.41 -2.89 -7.26
CA ILE A 280 -12.20 -2.06 -7.23
C ILE A 280 -11.37 -2.35 -8.48
N ASP A 281 -11.03 -1.32 -9.25
CA ASP A 281 -10.21 -1.47 -10.45
C ASP A 281 -8.74 -1.68 -10.06
N ALA A 282 -8.26 -2.90 -10.27
CA ALA A 282 -6.89 -3.30 -9.99
C ALA A 282 -6.32 -4.06 -11.18
N SER A 283 -5.30 -3.47 -11.81
CA SER A 283 -4.46 -4.18 -12.77
C SER A 283 -3.62 -5.23 -12.04
N PHE A 284 -3.38 -6.37 -12.70
CA PHE A 284 -2.61 -7.47 -12.14
C PHE A 284 -1.68 -8.04 -13.20
N ASN A 285 -0.38 -7.85 -13.01
CA ASN A 285 0.68 -8.36 -13.87
C ASN A 285 1.38 -9.53 -13.18
N SER A 286 1.54 -10.64 -13.90
CA SER A 286 2.30 -11.79 -13.45
C SER A 286 3.65 -11.86 -14.15
N TYR A 287 4.68 -12.27 -13.41
CA TYR A 287 6.05 -12.36 -13.93
C TYR A 287 6.54 -13.81 -13.82
N PRO A 288 6.62 -14.57 -14.94
CA PRO A 288 6.82 -16.02 -14.92
C PRO A 288 8.09 -16.52 -14.23
N ARG A 289 9.15 -15.71 -14.20
CA ARG A 289 10.46 -16.09 -13.62
C ARG A 289 10.77 -15.37 -12.31
N LEU A 290 9.88 -14.49 -11.86
CA LEU A 290 10.09 -13.71 -10.66
C LEU A 290 9.74 -14.56 -9.43
N HIS A 291 10.66 -14.58 -8.48
CA HIS A 291 10.47 -15.14 -7.15
C HIS A 291 9.95 -14.05 -6.18
N HIS A 292 10.18 -14.18 -4.88
CA HIS A 292 9.84 -13.15 -3.89
C HIS A 292 10.83 -11.97 -3.91
N TRP A 293 10.86 -11.24 -5.04
CA TRP A 293 11.73 -10.08 -5.26
C TRP A 293 11.11 -9.13 -6.28
N ILE A 294 11.89 -8.15 -6.75
CA ILE A 294 11.56 -7.30 -7.89
C ILE A 294 12.41 -7.69 -9.10
N ASP A 295 11.91 -7.50 -10.33
CA ASP A 295 12.70 -7.67 -11.55
C ASP A 295 12.63 -6.46 -12.49
N GLU A 296 13.37 -6.56 -13.59
CA GLU A 296 13.46 -5.49 -14.58
C GLU A 296 12.11 -5.15 -15.23
N GLN A 297 11.31 -6.16 -15.56
CA GLN A 297 10.02 -5.97 -16.23
C GLN A 297 8.99 -5.38 -15.26
N GLU A 298 8.98 -5.86 -14.01
CA GLU A 298 8.10 -5.33 -12.98
C GLU A 298 8.41 -3.86 -12.70
N MET A 299 9.69 -3.47 -12.68
CA MET A 299 10.09 -2.08 -12.48
C MET A 299 9.76 -1.19 -13.69
N GLU A 300 9.82 -1.73 -14.92
CA GLU A 300 9.33 -1.03 -16.12
C GLU A 300 7.82 -0.77 -16.02
N ASP A 301 7.03 -1.78 -15.64
CA ASP A 301 5.58 -1.63 -15.50
C ASP A 301 5.21 -0.67 -14.36
N VAL A 302 5.95 -0.69 -13.25
CA VAL A 302 5.84 0.30 -12.16
C VAL A 302 6.10 1.72 -12.68
N ALA A 303 7.15 1.92 -13.47
CA ALA A 303 7.43 3.23 -14.07
C ALA A 303 6.32 3.67 -15.03
N GLY A 304 5.78 2.75 -15.84
CA GLY A 304 4.65 3.03 -16.73
C GLY A 304 3.37 3.42 -15.99
N PHE A 305 3.07 2.73 -14.89
CA PHE A 305 1.95 3.05 -14.01
C PHE A 305 2.11 4.46 -13.41
N LEU A 306 3.28 4.75 -12.82
CA LEU A 306 3.58 6.07 -12.24
C LEU A 306 3.47 7.19 -13.27
N GLY A 307 3.99 6.98 -14.48
CA GLY A 307 3.86 7.94 -15.58
C GLY A 307 2.41 8.20 -16.00
N THR A 308 1.53 7.20 -15.87
CA THR A 308 0.10 7.34 -16.13
C THR A 308 -0.63 8.09 -15.02
N VAL A 309 -0.32 7.76 -13.76
CA VAL A 309 -0.91 8.43 -12.59
C VAL A 309 -0.50 9.90 -12.52
N TRP A 310 0.76 10.20 -12.81
CA TRP A 310 1.32 11.54 -12.67
C TRP A 310 1.18 12.43 -13.91
N GLN A 311 0.41 12.03 -14.93
CA GLN A 311 0.22 12.79 -16.18
C GLN A 311 0.09 14.31 -15.92
N GLY A 312 0.94 15.08 -16.63
CA GLY A 312 1.16 16.52 -16.40
C GLY A 312 2.60 16.92 -16.06
N GLU A 313 3.55 15.98 -15.99
CA GLU A 313 4.97 16.22 -15.67
C GLU A 313 5.94 16.02 -16.85
N THR A 314 5.44 16.02 -18.09
CA THR A 314 6.26 15.89 -19.31
C THR A 314 6.51 17.22 -20.00
#